data_AF-A0AAD3N4A6-F1
#
_entry.id   AF-A0AAD3N4A6-F1
#
_cell.length_a   1.000
_cell.length_b   1.000
_cell.length_c   1.000
_cell.angle_alpha   90.00
_cell.angle_beta   90.00
_cell.angle_gamma   90.00
#
_symmetry.space_group_name_H-M   'P 1'
#
loop_
_entity.id
_entity.type
_entity.pdbx_description
1 polymer ?
#
loop_
_entity_poly.entity_id
_entity_poly.type
_entity_poly.pdbx_seq_one_letter_code
_entity_poly.pdbx_strand_id
1 'polypeptide(L)'
;GKEAINATYPAAIVMVRAIRNYFLCSGHKVGFKPAGGIRTAQEALVWLSLIKEELGDDWLCPHLFRLGASSLLADIERQIYHHVTGQYPAYHELPMA
;
A
#
# COMPACT_ATOMS: atom_id res chain seq x y z
N GLY A 1 -11.81 6.13 -3.27
CA GLY A 1 -11.21 6.09 -4.62
C GLY A 1 -11.83 7.06 -5.62
N LYS A 2 -13.09 7.46 -5.45
CA LYS A 2 -13.80 8.41 -6.32
C LYS A 2 -14.33 9.64 -5.55
N GLU A 3 -13.92 9.76 -4.30
CA GLU A 3 -14.32 10.82 -3.38
C GLU A 3 -13.17 11.82 -3.20
N ALA A 4 -13.51 13.02 -2.71
CA ALA A 4 -12.53 14.06 -2.42
C ALA A 4 -11.51 13.63 -1.35
N ILE A 5 -11.99 12.96 -0.30
CA ILE A 5 -11.15 12.42 0.77
C ILE A 5 -11.04 10.90 0.56
N ASN A 6 -9.80 10.40 0.46
CA ASN A 6 -9.51 8.98 0.27
C ASN A 6 -8.80 8.42 1.52
N ALA A 7 -8.01 7.36 1.36
CA ALA A 7 -7.26 6.79 2.48
C ALA A 7 -6.33 7.83 3.14
N THR A 8 -6.42 7.97 4.46
CA THR A 8 -5.52 8.80 5.27
C THR A 8 -4.91 7.94 6.38
N TYR A 9 -3.68 8.26 6.79
CA TYR A 9 -3.02 7.51 7.85
C TYR A 9 -3.78 7.54 9.19
N PRO A 10 -4.34 8.68 9.66
CA PRO A 10 -5.11 8.70 10.90
C PRO A 10 -6.34 7.78 10.88
N ALA A 11 -7.10 7.79 9.78
CA ALA A 11 -8.25 6.91 9.63
C ALA A 11 -7.83 5.44 9.57
N ALA A 12 -6.73 5.14 8.88
CA ALA A 12 -6.20 3.78 8.80
C ALA A 12 -5.75 3.24 10.16
N ILE A 13 -5.06 4.02 10.99
CA ILE A 13 -4.65 3.59 12.33
C ILE A 13 -5.86 3.14 13.16
N VAL A 14 -6.98 3.87 13.09
CA VAL A 14 -8.22 3.49 13.78
C VAL A 14 -8.74 2.14 13.28
N MET A 15 -8.82 1.96 11.95
CA MET A 15 -9.31 0.71 11.35
C MET A 15 -8.41 -0.47 11.65
N VAL A 16 -7.10 -0.28 11.54
CA VAL A 16 -6.09 -1.33 11.73
C VAL A 16 -6.03 -1.76 13.20
N ARG A 17 -6.15 -0.83 14.16
CA ARG A 17 -6.27 -1.17 15.58
C ARG A 17 -7.57 -1.91 15.91
N ALA A 18 -8.67 -1.58 15.23
CA ALA A 18 -9.91 -2.36 15.37
C ALA A 18 -9.72 -3.80 14.86
N ILE A 19 -9.01 -3.99 13.74
CA ILE A 19 -8.63 -5.33 13.22
C ILE A 19 -7.76 -6.08 14.23
N ARG A 20 -6.73 -5.42 14.80
CA ARG A 20 -5.87 -5.99 15.84
C ARG A 20 -6.70 -6.48 17.02
N ASN A 21 -7.57 -5.64 17.57
CA ASN A 21 -8.41 -5.98 18.72
C ASN A 21 -9.33 -7.16 18.41
N TYR A 22 -9.94 -7.18 17.22
CA TYR A 22 -10.77 -8.29 16.80
C TYR A 22 -9.98 -9.61 16.71
N PHE A 23 -8.77 -9.57 16.16
CA PHE A 23 -7.88 -10.74 16.13
C PHE A 23 -7.51 -11.23 17.53
N LEU A 24 -7.17 -10.31 18.44
CA LEU A 24 -6.84 -10.68 19.83
C LEU A 24 -8.01 -11.34 20.57
N CYS A 25 -9.25 -10.94 20.27
CA CYS A 25 -10.44 -11.53 20.89
C CYS A 25 -10.91 -12.83 20.23
N SER A 26 -10.76 -12.97 18.92
CA SER A 26 -11.39 -14.05 18.14
C SER A 26 -10.42 -15.05 17.51
N GLY A 27 -9.14 -14.70 17.39
CA GLY A 27 -8.16 -15.43 16.59
C GLY A 27 -8.35 -15.31 15.07
N HIS A 28 -9.38 -14.59 14.59
CA HIS A 28 -9.66 -14.45 13.16
C HIS A 28 -8.92 -13.26 12.54
N LYS A 29 -8.20 -13.50 11.43
CA LYS A 29 -7.44 -12.46 10.71
C LYS A 29 -8.31 -11.79 9.64
N VAL A 30 -8.50 -10.48 9.76
CA VAL A 30 -9.21 -9.65 8.78
C VAL A 30 -8.21 -8.86 7.95
N GLY A 31 -8.42 -8.78 6.64
CA GLY A 31 -7.56 -8.03 5.73
C GLY A 31 -7.85 -6.52 5.72
N PHE A 32 -6.88 -5.72 5.29
CA PHE A 32 -6.98 -4.28 5.15
C PHE A 32 -6.61 -3.82 3.73
N LYS A 33 -7.34 -2.83 3.21
CA LYS A 33 -7.11 -2.28 1.86
C LYS A 33 -7.29 -0.76 1.86
N PRO A 34 -6.22 0.05 2.00
CA PRO A 34 -6.30 1.49 1.76
C PRO A 34 -6.50 1.74 0.26
N ALA A 35 -7.35 2.70 -0.10
CA ALA A 35 -7.67 2.96 -1.50
C ALA A 35 -7.85 4.45 -1.81
N GLY A 36 -7.27 4.85 -2.96
CA GLY A 36 -7.30 6.21 -3.48
C GLY A 36 -6.20 7.10 -2.91
N GLY A 37 -5.58 7.89 -3.79
CA GLY A 37 -4.55 8.88 -3.42
C GLY A 37 -3.13 8.33 -3.27
N ILE A 38 -2.92 7.02 -3.39
CA ILE A 38 -1.59 6.39 -3.29
C ILE A 38 -0.97 6.36 -4.69
N ARG A 39 0.10 7.13 -4.90
CA ARG A 39 0.69 7.38 -6.22
C ARG A 39 2.16 6.99 -6.31
N THR A 40 2.89 6.97 -5.20
CA THR A 40 4.35 6.73 -5.22
C THR A 40 4.77 5.48 -4.45
N ALA A 41 5.89 4.88 -4.84
CA ALA A 41 6.53 3.77 -4.15
C ALA A 41 6.86 4.14 -2.69
N GLN A 42 7.26 5.39 -2.43
CA GLN A 42 7.50 5.89 -1.08
C GLN A 42 6.22 5.86 -0.23
N GLU A 43 5.09 6.34 -0.75
CA GLU A 43 3.80 6.25 -0.05
C GLU A 43 3.40 4.80 0.21
N ALA A 44 3.62 3.89 -0.76
CA ALA A 44 3.37 2.47 -0.59
C ALA A 44 4.19 1.86 0.55
N LEU A 45 5.46 2.25 0.70
CA LEU A 45 6.31 1.82 1.82
C LEU A 45 5.78 2.32 3.16
N VAL A 46 5.29 3.57 3.26
CA VAL A 46 4.68 4.08 4.50
C VAL A 46 3.46 3.24 4.88
N TRP A 47 2.63 2.87 3.91
CA TRP A 47 1.50 1.97 4.15
C TRP A 47 1.92 0.58 4.63
N LEU A 48 2.94 -0.02 4.01
CA LEU A 48 3.50 -1.31 4.43
C LEU A 48 4.05 -1.23 5.86
N SER A 49 4.80 -0.19 6.20
CA SER A 49 5.33 0.04 7.54
C SER A 49 4.21 0.18 8.57
N LEU A 50 3.15 0.94 8.28
CA LEU A 50 2.00 1.07 9.18
C LEU A 50 1.38 -0.30 9.50
N ILE A 51 1.18 -1.14 8.49
CA ILE A 51 0.61 -2.48 8.69
C ILE A 51 1.56 -3.39 9.43
N LYS A 52 2.86 -3.31 9.16
CA LYS A 52 3.86 -4.06 9.90
C LYS A 52 3.86 -3.71 11.38
N GLU A 53 3.89 -2.41 11.72
CA GLU A 53 3.92 -1.94 13.11
C GLU A 53 2.60 -2.24 13.85
N GLU A 54 1.47 -2.11 13.16
CA GLU A 54 0.15 -2.28 13.80
C GLU A 54 -0.39 -3.73 13.74
N LEU A 55 0.04 -4.60 12.82
CA LEU A 55 -0.49 -5.97 12.72
C LEU A 55 0.59 -7.07 12.64
N GLY A 56 1.84 -6.70 12.38
CA GLY A 56 2.95 -7.64 12.22
C GLY A 56 3.11 -8.18 10.80
N ASP A 57 4.20 -8.91 10.58
CA ASP A 57 4.61 -9.41 9.25
C ASP A 57 3.59 -10.36 8.62
N ASP A 58 2.81 -11.08 9.43
CA ASP A 58 1.76 -11.99 8.96
C ASP A 58 0.70 -11.30 8.07
N TRP A 59 0.47 -10.01 8.27
CA TRP A 59 -0.49 -9.23 7.47
C TRP A 59 0.12 -8.69 6.16
N LEU A 60 1.44 -8.79 5.97
CA LEU A 60 2.13 -8.35 4.75
C LEU A 60 2.05 -9.40 3.63
N CYS A 61 0.87 -9.99 3.45
CA CYS A 61 0.59 -10.93 2.38
C CYS A 61 -0.62 -10.48 1.54
N PRO A 62 -0.70 -10.86 0.25
CA PRO A 62 -1.75 -10.37 -0.65
C PRO A 62 -3.19 -10.67 -0.21
N HIS A 63 -3.37 -11.70 0.63
CA HIS A 63 -4.68 -12.09 1.18
C HIS A 63 -5.15 -11.18 2.32
N LEU A 64 -4.23 -10.55 3.05
CA LEU A 64 -4.51 -9.72 4.21
C LEU A 64 -4.20 -8.25 4.00
N PHE A 65 -3.40 -7.90 2.99
CA PHE A 65 -3.10 -6.51 2.67
C PHE A 65 -3.04 -6.26 1.17
N ARG A 66 -3.73 -5.21 0.72
CA ARG A 66 -3.70 -4.76 -0.69
C ARG A 66 -3.73 -3.25 -0.80
N LEU A 67 -3.04 -2.69 -1.78
CA LEU A 67 -3.12 -1.26 -2.11
C LEU A 67 -4.17 -1.04 -3.22
N GLY A 68 -5.15 -0.19 -2.96
CA GLY A 68 -6.13 0.26 -3.96
C GLY A 68 -5.62 1.47 -4.72
N ALA A 69 -4.80 1.24 -5.74
CA ALA A 69 -4.18 2.28 -6.56
C ALA A 69 -4.29 1.97 -8.06
N SER A 70 -4.25 3.02 -8.89
CA SER A 70 -4.26 2.91 -10.36
C SER A 70 -2.97 3.41 -11.00
N SER A 71 -2.44 4.54 -10.54
CA SER A 71 -1.20 5.13 -11.08
C SER A 71 0.08 4.68 -10.36
N LEU A 72 -0.04 3.95 -9.25
CA LEU A 72 1.11 3.54 -8.43
C LEU A 72 2.05 2.58 -9.17
N LEU A 73 1.51 1.73 -10.05
CA LEU A 73 2.31 0.75 -10.79
C LEU A 73 3.40 1.43 -11.62
N ALA A 74 3.02 2.48 -12.35
CA ALA A 74 3.95 3.26 -13.19
C ALA A 74 5.13 3.83 -12.39
N ASP A 75 4.87 4.38 -11.19
CA ASP A 75 5.95 4.88 -10.35
C ASP A 75 6.85 3.75 -9.84
N ILE A 76 6.28 2.62 -9.40
CA ILE A 76 7.07 1.46 -8.95
C ILE A 76 7.96 0.94 -10.07
N GLU A 77 7.43 0.76 -11.27
CA GLU A 77 8.21 0.30 -12.44
C GLU A 77 9.35 1.26 -12.75
N ARG A 78 9.10 2.57 -12.70
CA ARG A 78 10.12 3.61 -12.89
C ARG A 78 11.21 3.56 -11.82
N GLN A 79 10.85 3.37 -10.55
CA GLN A 79 11.83 3.25 -9.46
C GLN A 79 12.68 1.98 -9.59
N ILE A 80 12.07 0.84 -9.94
CA ILE A 80 12.78 -0.42 -10.17
C ILE A 80 13.71 -0.30 -11.38
N TYR A 81 13.24 0.28 -12.49
CA TYR A 81 14.07 0.50 -13.67
C TYR A 81 15.31 1.32 -13.31
N HIS A 82 15.13 2.46 -12.66
CA HIS A 82 16.23 3.31 -12.23
C HIS A 82 17.19 2.60 -11.26
N HIS A 83 16.66 1.79 -10.33
CA HIS A 83 17.49 1.02 -9.41
C HIS A 83 18.39 0.00 -10.12
N VAL A 84 17.86 -0.64 -11.18
CA VAL A 84 18.58 -1.70 -11.92
C VAL A 84 19.52 -1.12 -12.97
N THR A 85 19.11 -0.07 -13.69
CA THR A 85 19.85 0.46 -14.85
C THR A 85 20.67 1.71 -14.54
N GLY A 86 20.38 2.40 -13.43
CA GLY A 86 20.95 3.71 -13.10
C GLY A 86 20.39 4.86 -13.95
N GLN A 87 19.38 4.62 -14.78
CA GLN A 87 18.77 5.62 -15.67
C GLN A 87 17.26 5.65 -15.48
N TYR A 88 16.62 6.79 -15.76
CA TYR A 88 15.16 6.82 -15.81
C TYR A 88 14.67 6.35 -17.19
N PRO A 89 13.59 5.55 -17.24
CA PRO A 89 13.07 5.02 -18.48
C PRO A 89 12.50 6.15 -19.35
N ALA A 90 12.72 6.03 -20.66
CA ALA A 90 12.01 6.82 -21.65
C ALA A 90 10.54 6.36 -21.73
N TYR A 91 9.66 7.23 -22.23
CA TYR A 91 8.22 6.97 -22.30
C TYR A 91 7.84 5.66 -23.03
N HIS A 92 8.64 5.25 -24.02
CA HIS A 92 8.42 4.03 -24.78
C HIS A 92 8.95 2.76 -24.11
N GLU A 93 9.80 2.88 -23.08
CA GLU A 93 10.36 1.74 -22.34
C GLU A 93 9.40 1.23 -21.27
N LEU A 94 8.52 2.09 -20.76
CA LEU A 94 7.42 1.75 -19.84
C LEU A 94 6.07 2.25 -20.42
N PRO A 95 5.46 1.52 -21.37
CA PRO A 95 4.27 1.97 -22.10
C PRO A 95 3.00 2.07 -21.23
N MET A 96 3.05 1.62 -19.98
CA MET A 96 1.96 1.70 -18.99
C MET A 96 2.09 2.91 -18.05
N ALA A 97 3.15 3.72 -18.20
CA ALA A 97 3.43 4.91 -17.39
C ALA A 97 2.90 6.22 -18.00
#